data_AF-A0A0F4RDF8-F1
#
_entry.id   AF-A0A0F4RDF8-F1
#
_cell.length_a   1.000
_cell.length_b   1.000
_cell.length_c   1.000
_cell.angle_alpha   90.00
_cell.angle_beta   90.00
_cell.angle_gamma   90.00
#
_symmetry.space_group_name_H-M   'P 1'
#
loop_
_entity.id
_entity.type
_entity.pdbx_description
1 polymer ?
#
loop_
_entity_poly.entity_id
_entity_poly.type
_entity_poly.pdbx_seq_one_letter_code
_entity_poly.pdbx_strand_id
1 'polypeptide(L)'
;MAMIMKKIDDTIQLSATDLVGHLNCGHLTALDVQVATGALKKPENYDPLLEILRERGQRHEDAYIQHLRDAGHQLTKIEGVDVTDSTVDATLEAMRNGSELLFKRHSGMA
;
A
#
# COMPACT_ATOMS: atom_id res chain seq x y z
N MET A 1 -10.31 2.70 0.57
CA MET A 1 -9.98 4.04 1.11
C MET A 1 -8.66 4.51 0.51
N ALA A 2 -8.56 5.74 0.01
CA ALA A 2 -7.29 6.28 -0.47
C ALA A 2 -6.28 6.40 0.68
N MET A 3 -5.03 6.00 0.42
CA MET A 3 -3.88 6.23 1.30
C MET A 3 -3.97 7.66 1.86
N ILE A 4 -4.04 7.78 3.18
CA ILE A 4 -4.16 9.06 3.88
C ILE A 4 -2.76 9.41 4.37
N MET A 5 -2.36 10.66 4.22
CA MET A 5 -1.25 11.23 4.98
C MET A 5 -1.36 10.80 6.45
N LYS A 6 -0.28 10.24 7.01
CA LYS A 6 -0.27 9.73 8.38
C LYS A 6 0.53 10.69 9.27
N LYS A 7 -0.02 11.05 10.43
CA LYS A 7 0.75 11.67 11.53
C LYS A 7 1.29 10.54 12.41
N ILE A 8 2.62 10.48 12.55
CA ILE A 8 3.32 9.59 13.47
C ILE A 8 4.04 10.47 14.47
N ASP A 9 3.61 10.41 15.73
CA ASP A 9 4.01 11.32 16.80
C ASP A 9 3.82 12.79 16.36
N ASP A 10 4.90 13.57 16.24
CA ASP A 10 4.89 14.95 15.77
C ASP A 10 5.42 15.13 14.34
N THR A 11 5.52 14.03 13.60
CA THR A 11 5.96 14.04 12.20
C THR A 11 4.84 13.62 11.26
N ILE A 12 4.88 14.15 10.05
CA ILE A 12 3.99 13.74 8.97
C ILE A 12 4.77 12.82 8.03
N GLN A 13 4.23 11.62 7.81
CA GLN A 13 4.75 10.70 6.81
C GLN A 13 4.04 10.95 5.48
N LEU A 14 4.82 11.25 4.45
CA LEU A 14 4.34 11.52 3.10
C LEU A 14 4.56 10.31 2.19
N SER A 15 3.52 9.94 1.45
CA SER A 15 3.59 8.99 0.34
C SER A 15 3.94 9.70 -0.98
N ALA A 16 4.26 8.91 -2.01
CA ALA A 16 4.46 9.45 -3.36
C ALA A 16 3.22 10.21 -3.87
N THR A 17 2.02 9.74 -3.52
CA THR A 17 0.75 10.41 -3.89
C THR A 17 0.62 11.77 -3.24
N ASP A 18 1.04 11.92 -1.97
CA ASP A 18 1.00 13.20 -1.26
C ASP A 18 1.94 14.23 -1.94
N LEU A 19 3.12 13.78 -2.40
CA LEU A 19 4.05 14.64 -3.13
C LEU A 19 3.48 15.08 -4.49
N VAL A 20 2.89 14.17 -5.26
CA VAL A 20 2.22 14.51 -6.53
C VAL A 20 1.06 15.46 -6.28
N GLY A 21 0.27 15.22 -5.22
CA GLY A 21 -0.81 16.10 -4.78
C GLY A 21 -0.32 17.52 -4.48
N HIS A 22 0.80 17.65 -3.77
CA HIS A 22 1.42 18.94 -3.47
C HIS A 22 1.87 19.70 -4.72
N LEU A 23 2.54 19.01 -5.66
CA LEU A 23 2.98 19.61 -6.92
C LEU A 23 1.81 20.10 -7.78
N ASN A 24 0.68 19.42 -7.72
CA ASN A 24 -0.53 19.83 -8.43
C ASN A 24 -1.27 20.97 -7.70
N CYS A 25 -1.33 20.94 -6.37
CA CYS A 25 -2.07 21.91 -5.58
C CYS A 25 -1.59 21.96 -4.12
N GLY A 26 -0.88 23.03 -3.75
CA GLY A 26 -0.45 23.22 -2.35
C GLY A 26 -1.60 23.31 -1.33
N HIS A 27 -2.79 23.73 -1.76
CA HIS A 27 -3.98 23.75 -0.89
C HIS A 27 -4.46 22.34 -0.53
N LEU A 28 -4.31 21.36 -1.43
CA LEU A 28 -4.65 19.96 -1.15
C LEU A 28 -3.81 19.42 0.00
N THR A 29 -2.51 19.71 0.02
CA THR A 29 -1.62 19.34 1.12
C THR A 29 -2.10 19.92 2.46
N ALA A 30 -2.54 21.18 2.49
CA ALA A 30 -3.06 21.80 3.71
C ALA A 30 -4.34 21.13 4.21
N LEU A 31 -5.19 20.63 3.31
CA LEU A 31 -6.38 19.85 3.66
C LEU A 31 -6.00 18.45 4.16
N ASP A 32 -5.07 17.77 3.49
CA ASP A 32 -4.61 16.44 3.89
C ASP A 32 -3.93 16.46 5.27
N VAL A 33 -3.18 17.53 5.60
CA VAL A 33 -2.64 17.73 6.96
C VAL A 33 -3.77 17.85 7.99
N GLN A 34 -4.80 18.65 7.73
CA GLN A 34 -5.93 18.80 8.65
C GLN A 34 -6.69 17.48 8.85
N VAL A 35 -6.80 16.65 7.80
CA VAL A 35 -7.34 15.29 7.91
C VAL A 35 -6.43 14.41 8.76
N ALA A 36 -5.11 14.44 8.52
CA ALA A 36 -4.12 13.64 9.25
C ALA A 36 -4.05 14.01 10.75
N THR A 37 -4.31 15.27 11.10
CA THR A 37 -4.37 15.75 12.50
C THR A 37 -5.76 15.64 13.12
N GLY A 38 -6.76 15.13 12.39
CA GLY A 38 -8.14 14.97 12.88
C GLY A 38 -8.96 16.26 12.98
N ALA A 39 -8.46 17.38 12.44
CA ALA A 39 -9.19 18.64 12.38
C ALA A 39 -10.31 18.62 11.32
N LEU A 40 -10.15 17.79 10.27
CA LEU A 40 -11.16 17.54 9.25
C LEU A 40 -11.41 16.04 9.08
N LYS A 41 -12.63 15.67 8.68
CA LYS A 41 -12.93 14.32 8.24
C LYS A 41 -12.64 14.19 6.75
N LYS A 42 -12.04 13.06 6.34
CA LYS A 42 -11.88 12.74 4.92
C LYS A 42 -13.26 12.51 4.29
N PRO A 43 -13.54 13.08 3.10
CA PRO A 43 -14.77 12.77 2.38
C PRO A 43 -14.87 11.28 2.05
N GLU A 44 -16.04 10.69 2.26
CA GLU A 44 -16.34 9.35 1.78
C GLU A 44 -16.68 9.42 0.30
N ASN A 45 -15.82 8.83 -0.53
CA ASN A 45 -16.06 8.70 -1.97
C ASN A 45 -16.18 7.22 -2.29
N TYR A 46 -17.42 6.78 -2.57
CA TYR A 46 -17.69 5.47 -3.14
C TYR A 46 -17.65 5.56 -4.67
N ASP A 47 -16.84 4.70 -5.28
CA ASP A 47 -16.73 4.57 -6.73
C ASP A 47 -16.81 3.09 -7.11
N PRO A 48 -17.90 2.62 -7.73
CA PRO A 48 -18.05 1.22 -8.13
C PRO A 48 -17.01 0.79 -9.17
N LEU A 49 -16.49 1.72 -9.98
CA LEU A 49 -15.42 1.40 -10.93
C LEU A 49 -14.12 1.05 -10.18
N LEU A 50 -13.84 1.75 -9.08
CA LEU A 50 -12.67 1.48 -8.25
C LEU A 50 -12.75 0.08 -7.62
N GLU A 51 -13.94 -0.39 -7.26
CA GLU A 51 -14.15 -1.76 -6.78
C GLU A 51 -13.84 -2.81 -7.86
N ILE A 52 -14.37 -2.63 -9.08
CA ILE A 52 -14.08 -3.51 -10.22
C ILE A 52 -12.57 -3.54 -10.53
N LEU A 53 -11.90 -2.39 -10.46
CA LEU A 53 -10.45 -2.31 -10.67
C LEU A 53 -9.67 -3.08 -9.60
N ARG A 54 -10.12 -3.05 -8.33
CA ARG A 54 -9.52 -3.83 -7.24
C ARG A 54 -9.65 -5.32 -7.48
N GLU A 55 -10.85 -5.79 -7.79
CA GLU A 55 -11.10 -7.20 -8.09
C GLU A 55 -10.26 -7.68 -9.27
N ARG A 56 -10.12 -6.85 -10.31
CA ARG A 56 -9.27 -7.17 -11.46
C ARG A 56 -7.80 -7.22 -11.08
N GLY A 57 -7.32 -6.30 -10.24
CA GLY A 57 -5.95 -6.30 -9.71
C GLY A 57 -5.66 -7.58 -8.92
N GLN A 58 -6.57 -7.96 -8.02
CA GLN A 58 -6.44 -9.19 -7.23
C GLN A 58 -6.38 -10.44 -8.12
N ARG A 59 -7.30 -10.55 -9.09
CA ARG A 59 -7.27 -11.68 -10.05
C ARG A 59 -5.98 -11.74 -10.85
N HIS A 60 -5.42 -10.59 -11.23
CA HIS A 60 -4.16 -10.53 -11.95
C HIS A 60 -2.98 -11.00 -11.08
N GLU A 61 -2.90 -10.52 -9.84
CA GLU A 61 -1.86 -10.95 -8.89
C GLU A 61 -1.94 -12.45 -8.60
N ASP A 62 -3.14 -12.98 -8.33
CA ASP A 62 -3.37 -14.40 -8.04
C ASP A 62 -2.97 -15.27 -9.25
N ALA A 63 -3.36 -14.87 -10.46
CA ALA A 63 -2.98 -15.57 -11.69
C ALA A 63 -1.46 -15.56 -11.93
N TYR A 64 -0.79 -14.44 -11.64
CA TYR A 64 0.66 -14.32 -11.82
C TYR A 64 1.42 -15.16 -10.78
N ILE A 65 0.97 -15.17 -9.52
CA ILE A 65 1.52 -16.03 -8.46
C ILE A 65 1.38 -17.50 -8.86
N GLN A 66 0.21 -17.92 -9.36
CA GLN A 66 -0.01 -19.30 -9.79
C GLN A 66 0.91 -19.67 -10.96
N HIS A 67 1.02 -18.80 -11.96
CA HIS A 67 1.95 -19.00 -13.08
C HIS A 67 3.39 -19.22 -12.60
N LEU A 68 3.87 -18.44 -11.63
CA LEU A 68 5.22 -18.61 -11.06
C LEU A 68 5.37 -19.94 -10.31
N ARG A 69 4.34 -20.40 -9.60
CA ARG A 69 4.33 -21.73 -8.97
C ARG A 69 4.37 -22.86 -9.99
N ASP A 70 3.58 -22.74 -11.06
CA ASP A 70 3.52 -23.75 -12.13
C ASP A 70 4.85 -23.84 -12.89
N ALA A 71 5.59 -22.73 -12.98
CA ALA A 71 6.96 -22.69 -13.50
C ALA A 71 8.02 -23.26 -12.54
N GLY A 72 7.65 -23.68 -11.34
CA GLY A 72 8.53 -24.31 -10.36
C GLY A 72 9.29 -23.35 -9.43
N HIS A 73 8.95 -22.06 -9.42
CA HIS A 73 9.62 -21.09 -8.56
C HIS A 73 9.16 -21.18 -7.10
N GLN A 74 10.10 -20.93 -6.18
CA GLN A 74 9.81 -20.82 -4.75
C GLN A 74 9.44 -19.38 -4.38
N LEU A 75 8.18 -19.20 -3.96
CA LEU A 75 7.62 -17.90 -3.59
C LEU A 75 7.53 -17.74 -2.07
N THR A 76 8.13 -16.66 -1.57
CA THR A 76 8.02 -16.23 -0.17
C THR A 76 7.06 -15.05 -0.07
N LYS A 77 5.96 -15.22 0.67
CA LYS A 77 5.01 -14.14 0.95
C LYS A 77 5.44 -13.38 2.20
N ILE A 78 5.58 -12.06 2.11
CA ILE A 78 5.69 -11.18 3.27
C ILE A 78 4.28 -10.74 3.68
N GLU A 79 3.87 -11.12 4.89
CA GLU A 79 2.58 -10.73 5.44
C GLU A 79 2.59 -9.25 5.90
N GLY A 80 1.39 -8.65 5.94
CA GLY A 80 1.20 -7.28 6.40
C GLY A 80 0.81 -6.31 5.28
N VAL A 81 0.02 -5.31 5.68
CA VAL A 81 -0.63 -4.36 4.77
C VAL A 81 0.14 -3.03 4.72
N ASP A 82 0.66 -2.60 5.87
CA ASP A 82 1.47 -1.39 6.03
C ASP A 82 2.97 -1.70 5.99
N VAL A 83 3.78 -0.66 5.83
CA VAL A 83 5.24 -0.73 6.01
C VAL A 83 5.53 -0.44 7.48
N THR A 84 5.71 -1.50 8.26
CA THR A 84 6.16 -1.47 9.65
C THR A 84 7.58 -2.03 9.75
N ASP A 85 8.28 -1.72 10.84
CA ASP A 85 9.61 -2.28 11.12
C ASP A 85 9.59 -3.82 11.03
N SER A 86 8.54 -4.46 11.57
CA SER A 86 8.38 -5.90 11.47
C SER A 86 8.24 -6.42 10.03
N THR A 87 7.51 -5.72 9.15
CA THR A 87 7.42 -6.12 7.74
C THR A 87 8.72 -5.88 6.98
N VAL A 88 9.48 -4.85 7.37
CA VAL A 88 10.80 -4.56 6.79
C VAL A 88 11.79 -5.64 7.22
N ASP A 89 11.83 -5.98 8.50
CA ASP A 89 12.69 -7.03 9.03
C ASP A 89 12.38 -8.39 8.41
N ALA A 90 11.11 -8.76 8.28
CA ALA A 90 10.70 -9.99 7.60
C ALA A 90 11.15 -10.03 6.12
N THR A 91 11.07 -8.89 5.43
CA THR A 91 11.55 -8.78 4.05
C THR A 91 13.06 -8.94 3.99
N LEU A 92 13.80 -8.28 4.88
CA LEU A 92 15.27 -8.36 4.96
C LEU A 92 15.74 -9.76 5.31
N GLU A 93 15.06 -10.44 6.24
CA GLU A 93 15.35 -11.81 6.63
C GLU A 93 15.16 -12.77 5.45
N ALA A 94 14.03 -12.68 4.75
CA ALA A 94 13.78 -13.49 3.56
C ALA A 94 14.82 -13.25 2.45
N MET A 95 15.24 -12.00 2.23
CA MET A 95 16.33 -11.69 1.30
C MET A 95 17.67 -12.31 1.74
N ARG A 96 18.01 -12.23 3.03
CA ARG A 96 19.26 -12.81 3.60
C ARG A 96 19.26 -14.34 3.53
N ASN A 97 18.10 -14.96 3.68
CA ASN A 97 17.91 -16.41 3.58
C ASN A 97 17.94 -16.92 2.13
N GLY A 98 18.05 -16.03 1.14
CA GLY A 98 18.16 -16.39 -0.27
C GLY A 98 16.82 -16.81 -0.90
N SER A 99 15.69 -16.28 -0.42
CA SER A 99 14.40 -16.47 -1.07
C SER A 99 14.48 -16.08 -2.54
N GLU A 100 14.13 -17.03 -3.43
CA GLU A 100 14.22 -16.85 -4.87
C GLU A 100 13.31 -15.72 -5.36
N LEU A 101 12.05 -15.74 -4.95
CA LEU A 101 11.06 -14.71 -5.26
C LEU A 101 10.32 -14.29 -3.99
N LEU A 102 10.35 -12.99 -3.70
CA LEU A 102 9.61 -12.39 -2.60
C LEU A 102 8.46 -11.56 -3.15
N PHE A 103 7.28 -11.68 -2.54
CA PHE A 103 6.15 -10.81 -2.86
C PHE A 103 5.44 -10.34 -1.60
N LYS A 104 4.91 -9.13 -1.67
CA LYS A 104 4.03 -8.55 -0.66
C LYS A 104 2.75 -8.11 -1.34
N ARG A 105 1.61 -8.46 -0.76
CA ARG A 105 0.30 -8.01 -1.22
C ARG A 105 -0.33 -7.12 -0.17
N HIS A 106 -0.83 -5.97 -0.59
CA HIS A 106 -1.67 -5.14 0.26
C HIS A 106 -3.03 -5.82 0.43
N SER A 107 -3.16 -6.63 1.49
CA SER A 107 -4.33 -7.49 1.73
C SER A 107 -5.51 -6.75 2.39
N GLY A 108 -5.56 -5.42 2.32
CA GLY A 108 -6.46 -4.57 3.11
C GLY A 108 -7.38 -3.67 2.28
N MET A 109 -7.72 -4.03 1.04
CA MET A 109 -8.63 -3.24 0.21
C MET A 109 -9.97 -3.95 -0.07
N ALA A 110 -10.42 -4.75 0.89
CA ALA A 110 -11.83 -5.12 1.07
C ALA A 110 -12.53 -4.02 1.88
#